data_AF-A0A7W6EP36-F1
#
_entry.id   AF-A0A7W6EP36-F1
#
_cell.length_a   1.000
_cell.length_b   1.000
_cell.length_c   1.000
_cell.angle_alpha   90.00
_cell.angle_beta   90.00
_cell.angle_gamma   90.00
#
_symmetry.space_group_name_H-M   'P 1'
#
loop_
_entity.id
_entity.type
_entity.pdbx_description
1 polymer ?
#
loop_
_entity_poly.entity_id
_entity_poly.type
_entity_poly.pdbx_seq_one_letter_code
_entity_poly.pdbx_strand_id
1 'polypeptide(L)'
;MTPLNANRAFIDDRKLMDYCLSESHPIGKHKAKVFKSALGFSIEHFQQLKNAILQSILKNEANFTESNQYGDLYVVDIEVENPPKKDMETLELLDVVVLTEALPHTNLRKGELGTIVEVLDKDVFLVEFADTKGVTYALPTLAAHQLMKVYFEPAGV
;
A
#
# COMPACT_ATOMS: atom_id res chain seq x y z
N MET A 1 -3.44 -10.82 -30.60
CA MET A 1 -2.46 -10.08 -31.44
C MET A 1 -1.83 -8.97 -30.61
N THR A 2 -0.50 -8.89 -30.54
CA THR A 2 0.20 -7.76 -29.88
C THR A 2 -0.11 -6.44 -30.59
N PRO A 3 -0.26 -5.31 -29.87
CA PRO A 3 -0.66 -4.04 -30.48
C PRO A 3 0.34 -3.58 -31.55
N LEU A 4 -0.17 -3.17 -32.71
CA LEU A 4 0.65 -2.58 -33.77
C LEU A 4 1.34 -1.31 -33.23
N ASN A 5 2.67 -1.20 -33.39
CA ASN A 5 3.50 -0.12 -32.84
C ASN A 5 3.56 -0.03 -31.30
N ALA A 6 3.32 -1.12 -30.57
CA ALA A 6 3.46 -1.12 -29.10
C ALA A 6 4.81 -0.58 -28.60
N ASN A 7 5.89 -0.79 -29.36
CA ASN A 7 7.24 -0.25 -29.10
C ASN A 7 7.37 1.28 -29.24
N ARG A 8 6.36 1.96 -29.78
CA ARG A 8 6.26 3.42 -29.89
C ARG A 8 5.21 4.00 -28.95
N ALA A 9 4.61 3.18 -28.09
CA ALA A 9 3.61 3.63 -27.16
C ALA A 9 4.18 4.70 -26.22
N PHE A 10 3.38 5.72 -25.99
CA PHE A 10 3.75 6.87 -25.18
C PHE A 10 2.66 7.16 -24.16
N ILE A 11 3.07 7.35 -22.92
CA ILE A 11 2.22 7.77 -21.82
C ILE A 11 2.83 9.06 -21.26
N ASP A 12 2.07 10.15 -21.35
CA ASP A 12 2.42 11.40 -20.69
C ASP A 12 2.33 11.24 -19.17
N ASP A 13 3.37 11.65 -18.44
CA ASP A 13 3.43 11.51 -16.98
C ASP A 13 2.27 12.22 -16.28
N ARG A 14 1.78 13.33 -16.85
CA ARG A 14 0.64 14.09 -16.32
C ARG A 14 -0.63 13.25 -16.29
N LYS A 15 -0.80 12.31 -17.22
CA LYS A 15 -1.96 11.41 -17.24
C LYS A 15 -1.97 10.49 -16.01
N LEU A 16 -0.79 10.14 -15.49
CA LEU A 16 -0.66 9.33 -14.29
C LEU A 16 -0.68 10.20 -13.03
N MET A 17 0.21 11.19 -12.95
CA MET A 17 0.40 12.01 -11.75
C MET A 17 -0.77 12.95 -11.48
N ASP A 18 -1.27 13.64 -12.50
CA ASP A 18 -2.24 14.73 -12.33
C ASP A 18 -3.69 14.23 -12.43
N TYR A 19 -3.91 13.03 -12.96
CA TYR A 19 -5.25 12.47 -13.19
C TYR A 19 -5.47 11.11 -12.51
N CYS A 20 -4.80 10.04 -12.95
CA CYS A 20 -5.10 8.68 -12.48
C CYS A 20 -4.75 8.44 -11.01
N LEU A 21 -3.63 9.00 -10.54
CA LEU A 21 -3.10 8.79 -9.19
C LEU A 21 -3.25 10.02 -8.29
N SER A 22 -3.86 11.10 -8.80
CA SER A 22 -4.09 12.33 -8.04
C SER A 22 -5.35 12.23 -7.18
N GLU A 23 -5.17 12.25 -5.86
CA GLU A 23 -6.28 12.36 -4.89
C GLU A 23 -6.90 13.77 -4.87
N SER A 24 -6.17 14.80 -5.33
CA SER A 24 -6.62 16.19 -5.34
C SER A 24 -7.33 16.60 -6.65
N HIS A 25 -7.33 15.75 -7.68
CA HIS A 25 -7.95 16.09 -8.97
C HIS A 25 -9.49 16.07 -8.87
N PRO A 26 -10.20 17.14 -9.31
CA PRO A 26 -11.65 17.27 -9.11
C PRO A 26 -12.48 16.12 -9.70
N ILE A 27 -11.99 15.52 -10.79
CA ILE A 27 -12.62 14.37 -11.47
C ILE A 27 -11.83 13.06 -11.25
N GLY A 28 -10.52 13.17 -11.03
CA GLY A 28 -9.57 12.04 -11.07
C GLY A 28 -9.46 11.32 -9.73
N LYS A 29 -9.85 12.00 -8.63
CA LYS A 29 -9.81 11.49 -7.25
C LYS A 29 -10.44 10.10 -7.07
N HIS A 30 -11.50 9.79 -7.80
CA HIS A 30 -12.18 8.50 -7.69
C HIS A 30 -11.33 7.36 -8.27
N LYS A 31 -10.52 7.63 -9.32
CA LYS A 31 -9.56 6.66 -9.86
C LYS A 31 -8.39 6.48 -8.90
N ALA A 32 -7.84 7.58 -8.38
CA ALA A 32 -6.74 7.56 -7.41
C ALA A 32 -7.10 6.74 -6.17
N LYS A 33 -8.32 6.90 -5.65
CA LYS A 33 -8.82 6.12 -4.52
C LYS A 33 -8.81 4.60 -4.80
N VAL A 34 -9.26 4.18 -5.99
CA VAL A 34 -9.26 2.76 -6.39
C VAL A 34 -7.84 2.24 -6.56
N PHE A 35 -6.95 2.98 -7.22
CA PHE A 35 -5.54 2.61 -7.37
C PHE A 35 -4.87 2.42 -6.00
N LYS A 36 -5.09 3.33 -5.07
CA LYS A 36 -4.54 3.25 -3.73
C LYS A 36 -5.14 2.10 -2.92
N SER A 37 -6.47 1.97 -2.88
CA SER A 37 -7.12 0.98 -2.02
C SER A 37 -6.99 -0.46 -2.52
N ALA A 38 -7.06 -0.68 -3.84
CA ALA A 38 -7.03 -2.01 -4.41
C ALA A 38 -5.60 -2.48 -4.74
N LEU A 39 -4.75 -1.55 -5.18
CA LEU A 39 -3.44 -1.87 -5.75
C LEU A 39 -2.28 -1.19 -5.03
N GLY A 40 -2.48 -0.29 -4.07
CA GLY A 40 -1.40 0.41 -3.35
C GLY A 40 -0.68 1.53 -4.14
N PHE A 41 -1.11 1.84 -5.36
CA PHE A 41 -0.47 2.89 -6.17
C PHE A 41 -0.91 4.29 -5.72
N SER A 42 0.08 5.16 -5.51
CA SER A 42 -0.08 6.60 -5.28
C SER A 42 0.80 7.37 -6.28
N ILE A 43 0.79 8.70 -6.24
CA ILE A 43 1.69 9.53 -7.07
C ILE A 43 3.16 9.11 -6.89
N GLU A 44 3.57 8.68 -5.70
CA GLU A 44 4.94 8.23 -5.40
C GLU A 44 5.36 7.04 -6.26
N HIS A 45 4.40 6.22 -6.70
CA HIS A 45 4.62 4.99 -7.45
C HIS A 45 4.38 5.15 -8.97
N PHE A 46 4.23 6.38 -9.48
CA PHE A 46 3.81 6.60 -10.87
C PHE A 46 4.78 5.98 -11.90
N GLN A 47 6.09 6.02 -11.63
CA GLN A 47 7.10 5.45 -12.54
C GLN A 47 7.00 3.93 -12.61
N GLN A 48 6.77 3.25 -11.48
CA GLN A 48 6.56 1.81 -11.44
C GLN A 48 5.35 1.41 -12.28
N LEU A 49 4.22 2.10 -12.10
CA LEU A 49 3.00 1.85 -12.88
C LEU A 49 3.22 2.11 -14.38
N LYS A 50 3.88 3.23 -14.73
CA LYS A 50 4.18 3.58 -16.12
C LYS A 50 5.01 2.49 -16.80
N ASN A 51 6.07 2.05 -16.14
CA ASN A 51 6.96 1.01 -16.66
C ASN A 51 6.22 -0.32 -16.81
N ALA A 52 5.40 -0.71 -15.81
CA ALA A 52 4.59 -1.91 -15.89
C ALA A 52 3.65 -1.89 -17.10
N ILE A 53 2.92 -0.78 -17.32
CA ILE A 53 2.05 -0.62 -18.50
C ILE A 53 2.85 -0.76 -19.79
N LEU A 54 3.94 0.00 -19.95
CA LEU A 54 4.74 0.00 -21.18
C LEU A 54 5.38 -1.36 -21.47
N GLN A 55 5.74 -2.13 -20.45
CA GLN A 55 6.26 -3.49 -20.62
C GLN A 55 5.15 -4.50 -20.95
N SER A 56 3.99 -4.40 -20.29
CA SER A 56 2.89 -5.34 -20.49
C SER A 56 2.25 -5.20 -21.86
N ILE A 57 2.11 -3.99 -22.40
CA ILE A 57 1.58 -3.79 -23.77
C ILE A 57 2.45 -4.40 -24.87
N LEU A 58 3.74 -4.64 -24.61
CA LEU A 58 4.63 -5.31 -25.56
C LEU A 58 4.44 -6.82 -25.58
N LYS A 59 3.90 -7.39 -24.49
CA LYS A 59 3.81 -8.83 -24.25
C LYS A 59 2.39 -9.35 -24.41
N ASN A 60 1.42 -8.54 -24.02
CA ASN A 60 0.03 -8.96 -23.90
C ASN A 60 -0.75 -8.65 -25.19
N GLU A 61 -1.82 -9.39 -25.39
CA GLU A 61 -2.69 -9.17 -26.55
C GLU A 61 -3.55 -7.92 -26.38
N ALA A 62 -3.71 -7.16 -27.46
CA ALA A 62 -4.62 -6.04 -27.53
C ALA A 62 -5.95 -6.45 -28.15
N ASN A 63 -7.03 -6.15 -27.45
CA ASN A 63 -8.40 -6.39 -27.89
C ASN A 63 -8.99 -5.08 -28.41
N PHE A 64 -9.34 -5.04 -29.69
CA PHE A 64 -10.02 -3.89 -30.29
C PHE A 64 -11.36 -3.64 -29.57
N THR A 65 -11.67 -2.36 -29.34
CA THR A 65 -12.90 -1.94 -28.68
C THR A 65 -13.78 -1.15 -29.63
N GLU A 66 -13.33 0.02 -30.09
CA GLU A 66 -14.09 0.89 -30.99
C GLU A 66 -13.16 1.83 -31.77
N SER A 67 -13.69 2.46 -32.81
CA SER A 67 -13.01 3.54 -33.53
C SER A 67 -13.69 4.86 -33.23
N ASN A 68 -12.93 5.88 -32.89
CA ASN A 68 -13.43 7.24 -32.72
C ASN A 68 -12.65 8.23 -33.61
N GLN A 69 -12.97 9.52 -33.53
CA GLN A 69 -12.33 10.57 -34.35
C GLN A 69 -10.81 10.69 -34.15
N TYR A 70 -10.26 10.11 -33.08
CA TYR A 70 -8.83 10.12 -32.75
C TYR A 70 -8.13 8.79 -33.09
N GLY A 71 -8.87 7.81 -33.63
CA GLY A 71 -8.34 6.49 -34.03
C GLY A 71 -9.00 5.33 -33.30
N ASP A 72 -8.35 4.18 -33.40
CA ASP A 72 -8.82 2.92 -32.83
C ASP A 72 -8.45 2.78 -31.35
N LEU A 73 -9.42 2.40 -30.54
CA LEU A 73 -9.26 2.09 -29.13
C LEU A 73 -9.08 0.59 -28.94
N TYR A 74 -8.08 0.24 -28.13
CA TYR A 74 -7.79 -1.13 -27.74
C TYR A 74 -7.72 -1.22 -26.21
N VAL A 75 -8.09 -2.37 -25.69
CA VAL A 75 -7.92 -2.75 -24.27
C VAL A 75 -6.86 -3.83 -24.19
N VAL A 76 -5.94 -3.66 -23.24
CA VAL A 76 -4.91 -4.63 -22.89
C VAL A 76 -5.04 -4.90 -21.41
N ASP A 77 -5.32 -6.15 -21.05
CA ASP A 77 -5.27 -6.57 -19.65
C ASP A 77 -3.81 -6.69 -19.24
N ILE A 78 -3.47 -6.13 -18.08
CA ILE A 78 -2.10 -6.10 -17.56
C ILE A 78 -2.07 -6.67 -16.15
N GLU A 79 -1.07 -7.49 -15.89
CA GLU A 79 -0.70 -7.86 -14.54
C GLU A 79 0.33 -6.83 -14.03
N VAL A 80 0.14 -6.38 -12.80
CA VAL A 80 1.04 -5.44 -12.14
C VAL A 80 1.38 -5.96 -10.75
N GLU A 81 2.66 -5.90 -10.40
CA GLU A 81 3.07 -6.09 -9.02
C GLU A 81 2.70 -4.82 -8.25
N ASN A 82 1.90 -4.99 -7.20
CA ASN A 82 1.57 -3.90 -6.29
C ASN A 82 2.88 -3.34 -5.72
N PRO A 83 3.02 -1.99 -5.58
CA PRO A 83 4.09 -1.43 -4.81
C PRO A 83 4.04 -2.03 -3.40
N PRO A 84 5.20 -2.13 -2.73
CA PRO A 84 5.20 -2.47 -1.33
C PRO A 84 4.18 -1.58 -0.63
N LYS A 85 3.30 -2.18 0.17
CA LYS A 85 2.40 -1.38 0.99
C LYS A 85 3.29 -0.40 1.73
N LYS A 86 3.01 0.90 1.58
CA LYS A 86 3.67 1.91 2.40
C LYS A 86 3.58 1.49 3.88
N ASP A 87 2.49 0.79 4.22
CA ASP A 87 2.16 0.16 5.49
C ASP A 87 2.62 -1.31 5.60
N MET A 88 3.87 -1.59 5.21
CA MET A 88 4.77 -2.22 6.17
C MET A 88 5.63 -1.07 6.72
N GLU A 89 4.93 -0.08 7.31
CA GLU A 89 5.55 1.08 7.92
C GLU A 89 6.51 0.55 8.98
N THR A 90 7.74 1.05 8.95
CA THR A 90 8.79 0.62 9.87
C THR A 90 8.27 0.79 11.29
N LEU A 91 8.21 -0.33 11.99
CA LEU A 91 7.94 -0.35 13.41
C LEU A 91 9.17 0.22 14.11
N GLU A 92 8.96 1.30 14.85
CA GLU A 92 9.98 2.07 15.52
C GLU A 92 9.76 2.07 17.02
N LEU A 93 10.81 2.42 17.76
CA LEU A 93 10.73 2.59 19.21
C LEU A 93 9.61 3.61 19.56
N LEU A 94 8.81 3.28 20.58
CA LEU A 94 7.64 4.04 21.05
C LEU A 94 6.39 4.00 20.16
N ASP A 95 6.41 3.26 19.04
CA ASP A 95 5.18 3.04 18.29
C ASP A 95 4.15 2.29 19.14
N VAL A 96 2.92 2.78 19.09
CA VAL A 96 1.76 2.07 19.62
C VAL A 96 1.34 1.03 18.57
N VAL A 97 1.24 -0.23 19.00
CA VAL A 97 0.93 -1.37 18.14
C VAL A 97 -0.24 -2.17 18.69
N VAL A 98 -0.95 -2.84 17.82
CA VAL A 98 -2.01 -3.80 18.14
C VAL A 98 -1.55 -5.19 17.81
N LEU A 99 -1.76 -6.11 18.75
CA LEU A 99 -1.51 -7.53 18.54
C LEU A 99 -2.53 -8.13 17.56
N THR A 100 -2.08 -8.78 16.49
CA THR A 100 -2.94 -9.27 15.40
C THR A 100 -3.45 -10.71 15.60
N GLU A 101 -2.91 -11.41 16.59
CA GLU A 101 -3.23 -12.80 16.95
C GLU A 101 -3.11 -13.04 18.47
N ALA A 102 -3.79 -14.04 19.02
CA ALA A 102 -3.63 -14.37 20.45
C ALA A 102 -2.32 -15.13 20.68
N LEU A 103 -1.67 -14.90 21.82
CA LEU A 103 -0.41 -15.56 22.19
C LEU A 103 -0.68 -16.65 23.23
N PRO A 104 -0.62 -17.96 22.88
CA PRO A 104 -1.14 -19.05 23.70
C PRO A 104 -0.55 -19.21 25.11
N HIS A 105 0.63 -18.64 25.36
CA HIS A 105 1.39 -18.74 26.62
C HIS A 105 1.40 -17.45 27.43
N THR A 106 0.68 -16.43 26.97
CA THR A 106 0.48 -15.17 27.70
C THR A 106 -1.02 -14.94 27.84
N ASN A 107 -1.44 -14.03 28.71
CA ASN A 107 -2.86 -13.65 28.80
C ASN A 107 -3.26 -12.64 27.70
N LEU A 108 -2.42 -12.49 26.65
CA LEU A 108 -2.60 -11.49 25.61
C LEU A 108 -3.55 -11.98 24.51
N ARG A 109 -4.48 -11.11 24.14
CA ARG A 109 -5.50 -11.38 23.11
C ARG A 109 -5.27 -10.53 21.88
N LYS A 110 -5.69 -11.05 20.73
CA LYS A 110 -5.80 -10.27 19.51
C LYS A 110 -6.59 -8.97 19.77
N GLY A 111 -6.05 -7.84 19.32
CA GLY A 111 -6.65 -6.52 19.47
C GLY A 111 -6.09 -5.71 20.64
N GLU A 112 -5.27 -6.30 21.51
CA GLU A 112 -4.67 -5.56 22.62
C GLU A 112 -3.57 -4.60 22.14
N LEU A 113 -3.56 -3.43 22.77
CA LEU A 113 -2.62 -2.35 22.51
C LEU A 113 -1.35 -2.54 23.35
N GLY A 114 -0.20 -2.40 22.71
CA GLY A 114 1.11 -2.36 23.34
C GLY A 114 1.97 -1.24 22.78
N THR A 115 3.11 -0.99 23.40
CA THR A 115 4.10 -0.01 22.96
C THR A 115 5.42 -0.70 22.70
N ILE A 116 6.08 -0.41 21.58
CA ILE A 116 7.43 -0.92 21.33
C ILE A 116 8.40 -0.22 22.29
N VAL A 117 9.02 -0.99 23.17
CA VAL A 117 10.00 -0.50 24.16
C VAL A 117 11.44 -0.83 23.79
N GLU A 118 11.64 -1.76 22.84
CA GLU A 118 12.96 -2.07 22.28
C GLU A 118 12.84 -2.64 20.86
N VAL A 119 13.77 -2.27 19.98
CA VAL A 119 13.95 -2.89 18.66
C VAL A 119 15.14 -3.85 18.77
N LEU A 120 14.87 -5.16 18.73
CA LEU A 120 15.89 -6.19 18.91
C LEU A 120 16.56 -6.54 17.57
N ASP A 121 15.79 -6.53 16.49
CA ASP A 121 16.23 -6.72 15.10
C ASP A 121 15.23 -6.03 14.15
N LYS A 122 15.46 -6.08 12.84
CA LYS A 122 14.63 -5.46 11.80
C LYS A 122 13.14 -5.79 11.90
N ASP A 123 12.81 -7.02 12.30
CA ASP A 123 11.43 -7.53 12.36
C ASP A 123 11.10 -8.13 13.74
N VAL A 124 11.89 -7.85 14.78
CA VAL A 124 11.73 -8.42 16.12
C VAL A 124 11.78 -7.30 17.17
N PHE A 125 10.73 -7.24 17.99
CA PHE A 125 10.49 -6.12 18.91
C PHE A 125 10.17 -6.63 20.31
N LEU A 126 10.58 -5.86 21.31
CA LEU A 126 10.10 -6.03 22.67
C LEU A 126 8.92 -5.07 22.87
N VAL A 127 7.76 -5.61 23.22
CA VAL A 127 6.51 -4.83 23.30
C VAL A 127 5.98 -4.86 24.71
N GLU A 128 5.74 -3.69 25.29
CA GLU A 128 5.13 -3.54 26.60
C GLU A 128 3.60 -3.47 26.47
N PHE A 129 2.91 -4.28 27.29
CA PHE A 129 1.48 -4.20 27.50
C PHE A 129 1.20 -3.82 28.95
N ALA A 130 0.51 -2.69 29.13
CA ALA A 130 0.16 -2.14 30.42
C ALA A 130 -1.36 -2.01 30.58
N ASP A 131 -1.84 -2.08 31.82
CA ASP A 131 -3.25 -1.84 32.14
C ASP A 131 -3.60 -0.33 32.11
N THR A 132 -4.85 0.02 32.40
CA THR A 132 -5.32 1.43 32.41
C THR A 132 -4.68 2.29 33.50
N LYS A 133 -3.91 1.70 34.41
CA LYS A 133 -3.16 2.41 35.45
C LYS A 133 -1.68 2.54 35.08
N GLY A 134 -1.28 2.07 33.89
CA GLY A 134 0.11 2.07 33.44
C GLY A 134 0.95 0.96 34.06
N VAL A 135 0.33 -0.07 34.67
CA VAL A 135 1.07 -1.20 35.22
C VAL A 135 1.29 -2.24 34.13
N THR A 136 2.56 -2.50 33.82
CA THR A 136 2.99 -3.55 32.89
C THR A 136 2.58 -4.92 33.39
N TYR A 137 1.89 -5.68 32.54
CA TYR A 137 1.50 -7.06 32.86
C TYR A 137 2.06 -8.08 31.87
N ALA A 138 2.53 -7.65 30.70
CA ALA A 138 3.24 -8.49 29.75
C ALA A 138 4.29 -7.69 28.98
N LEU A 139 5.40 -8.34 28.65
CA LEU A 139 6.51 -7.72 27.91
C LEU A 139 7.12 -8.75 26.92
N PRO A 140 6.33 -9.31 25.98
CA PRO A 140 6.81 -10.34 25.06
C PRO A 140 7.72 -9.80 23.98
N THR A 141 8.55 -10.69 23.43
CA THR A 141 9.22 -10.49 22.15
C THR A 141 8.28 -10.90 21.02
N LEU A 142 8.01 -10.00 20.07
CA LEU A 142 7.06 -10.18 18.98
C LEU A 142 7.68 -9.87 17.62
N ALA A 143 7.24 -10.61 16.61
CA ALA A 143 7.64 -10.38 15.24
C ALA A 143 6.75 -9.33 14.56
N ALA A 144 7.27 -8.63 13.54
CA ALA A 144 6.53 -7.60 12.79
C ALA A 144 5.16 -8.07 12.30
N HIS A 145 5.04 -9.33 11.84
CA HIS A 145 3.77 -9.88 11.33
C HIS A 145 2.68 -10.04 12.41
N GLN A 146 3.05 -10.04 13.69
CA GLN A 146 2.12 -10.13 14.83
C GLN A 146 1.61 -8.76 15.26
N LEU A 147 2.09 -7.68 14.64
CA LEU A 147 1.86 -6.30 15.05
C LEU A 147 1.20 -5.49 13.94
N MET A 148 0.35 -4.56 14.34
CA MET A 148 -0.22 -3.53 13.48
C MET A 148 0.00 -2.18 14.14
N LYS A 149 0.73 -1.27 13.48
CA LYS A 149 0.97 0.09 13.99
C LYS A 149 -0.35 0.88 14.07
N VAL A 150 -0.51 1.66 15.14
CA VAL A 150 -1.65 2.53 15.37
C VAL A 150 -1.21 3.99 15.24
N TYR A 151 -1.84 4.72 14.31
CA TYR A 151 -1.68 6.17 14.22
C TYR A 151 -2.63 6.86 15.18
N PHE A 152 -2.06 7.53 16.18
CA PHE A 152 -2.81 8.44 17.02
C PHE A 152 -2.49 9.88 16.58
N GLU A 153 -3.44 10.53 15.92
CA GLU A 153 -3.45 11.99 15.88
C GLU A 153 -4.22 12.46 17.12
N PRO A 154 -3.59 13.21 18.05
CA PRO A 154 -4.33 13.82 19.14
C PRO A 154 -5.41 14.70 18.51
N ALA A 155 -6.67 14.48 18.90
CA ALA A 155 -7.74 15.41 18.59
C ALA A 155 -7.30 16.77 19.11
N GLY A 156 -7.05 17.71 18.18
CA GLY A 156 -6.49 19.02 18.48
C GLY A 156 -7.23 19.65 19.66
N VAL A 157 -6.48 20.05 20.67
CA VAL A 157 -6.97 20.87 21.79
C VAL A 157 -7.01 22.32 21.34
#